data_AF-A0A3R8LZR4-F1
#
_entry.id   AF-A0A3R8LZR4-F1
#
_cell.length_a   1.000
_cell.length_b   1.000
_cell.length_c   1.000
_cell.angle_alpha   90.00
_cell.angle_beta   90.00
_cell.angle_gamma   90.00
#
_symmetry.space_group_name_H-M   'P 1'
#
loop_
_entity.id
_entity.type
_entity.pdbx_description
1 polymer ?
#
loop_
_entity_poly.entity_id
_entity_poly.type
_entity_poly.pdbx_seq_one_letter_code
_entity_poly.pdbx_strand_id
1 'polypeptide(L)'
;MGAFELNNQPQSPYITIQTEKEVSREQFLELLGTKTDINLAIRFINGHQARGGYLFSFTKESEDDYILKSIDGEKIATFDLEFLIKYINHASGLKFDPDILDYCQKVINLKND
;
A
#
# COMPACT_ATOMS: atom_id res chain seq x y z
N MET A 1 7.99 -22.35 -25.18
CA MET A 1 7.52 -22.28 -23.78
C MET A 1 8.59 -21.52 -23.01
N GLY A 2 8.42 -20.22 -22.80
CA GLY A 2 9.41 -19.40 -22.10
C GLY A 2 9.32 -19.69 -20.60
N ALA A 3 10.42 -20.13 -20.00
CA ALA A 3 10.54 -20.20 -18.56
C ALA A 3 10.39 -18.77 -18.02
N PHE A 4 9.33 -18.51 -17.25
CA PHE A 4 9.24 -17.31 -16.44
C PHE A 4 10.33 -17.41 -15.38
N GLU A 5 11.48 -16.79 -15.62
CA GLU A 5 12.55 -16.68 -14.62
C GLU A 5 12.08 -15.76 -13.50
N LEU A 6 11.40 -16.36 -12.51
CA LEU A 6 10.94 -15.70 -11.27
C LEU A 6 12.07 -14.96 -10.52
N ASN A 7 13.33 -15.29 -10.82
CA ASN A 7 14.50 -14.72 -10.17
C ASN A 7 14.87 -13.30 -10.66
N ASN A 8 14.31 -12.82 -11.76
CA ASN A 8 14.57 -11.48 -12.30
C ASN A 8 13.48 -10.45 -11.94
N GLN A 9 12.48 -10.80 -11.14
CA GLN A 9 11.55 -9.81 -10.63
C GLN A 9 12.24 -8.97 -9.53
N PRO A 10 12.16 -7.63 -9.59
CA PRO A 10 12.57 -6.79 -8.48
C PRO A 10 11.78 -7.23 -7.24
N GLN A 11 12.46 -7.86 -6.29
CA GLN A 11 11.89 -8.26 -5.02
C GLN A 11 11.76 -7.01 -4.15
N SER A 12 10.80 -6.15 -4.46
CA SER A 12 10.47 -5.05 -3.56
C SER A 12 10.09 -5.67 -2.21
N PRO A 13 10.72 -5.24 -1.10
CA PRO A 13 10.52 -5.84 0.20
C PRO A 13 9.04 -5.95 0.55
N TYR A 14 8.63 -7.17 0.87
CA TYR A 14 7.28 -7.50 1.26
C TYR A 14 7.15 -7.41 2.78
N ILE A 15 6.37 -6.44 3.25
CA ILE A 15 6.17 -6.16 4.67
C ILE A 15 4.73 -6.52 5.00
N THR A 16 4.51 -7.29 6.06
CA THR A 16 3.16 -7.62 6.55
C THR A 16 2.94 -7.04 7.93
N ILE A 17 1.82 -6.34 8.10
CA ILE A 17 1.31 -5.90 9.41
C ILE A 17 0.05 -6.70 9.71
N GLN A 18 -0.01 -7.28 10.90
CA GLN A 18 -1.23 -7.84 11.47
C GLN A 18 -1.79 -6.86 12.50
N THR A 19 -2.91 -6.21 12.19
CA THR A 19 -3.51 -5.20 13.06
C THR A 19 -5.02 -5.11 12.85
N GLU A 20 -5.73 -4.72 13.91
CA GLU A 20 -7.14 -4.30 13.87
C GLU A 20 -7.27 -2.81 14.25
N LYS A 21 -6.14 -2.13 14.43
CA LYS A 21 -6.04 -0.71 14.79
C LYS A 21 -5.41 0.07 13.63
N GLU A 22 -5.71 1.36 13.61
CA GLU A 22 -5.07 2.34 12.73
C GLU A 22 -3.53 2.22 12.78
N VAL A 23 -2.91 2.19 11.61
CA VAL A 23 -1.46 2.31 11.44
C VAL A 23 -1.07 3.77 11.67
N SER A 24 -0.25 4.03 12.70
CA SER A 24 0.23 5.39 12.98
C SER A 24 1.36 5.80 12.04
N ARG A 25 1.64 7.10 11.98
CA ARG A 25 2.77 7.66 11.23
C ARG A 25 4.11 7.07 11.67
N GLU A 26 4.34 6.98 12.97
CA GLU A 26 5.57 6.46 13.55
C GLU A 26 5.75 4.99 13.17
N GLN A 27 4.68 4.18 13.32
CA GLN A 27 4.70 2.78 12.95
C GLN A 27 4.97 2.61 11.44
N PHE A 28 4.34 3.43 10.60
CA PHE A 28 4.54 3.38 9.16
C PHE A 28 5.98 3.71 8.76
N LEU A 29 6.55 4.78 9.33
CA LEU A 29 7.93 5.20 9.09
C LEU A 29 8.95 4.16 9.58
N GLU A 30 8.71 3.55 10.75
CA GLU A 30 9.55 2.48 11.27
C GLU A 30 9.58 1.27 10.33
N LEU A 31 8.43 0.90 9.77
CA LEU A 31 8.31 -0.22 8.82
C LEU A 31 9.02 0.07 7.49
N LEU A 32 8.88 1.28 6.98
CA LEU A 32 9.62 1.78 5.81
C LEU A 32 11.13 1.64 6.03
N GLY A 33 11.63 2.12 7.17
CA GLY A 33 13.06 2.21 7.43
C GLY A 33 13.76 2.99 6.31
N THR A 34 14.75 2.37 5.66
CA THR A 34 15.50 2.95 4.53
C THR A 34 15.03 2.47 3.15
N LYS A 35 13.91 1.74 3.08
CA LYS A 35 13.43 1.13 1.83
C LYS A 35 12.71 2.18 0.96
N THR A 36 12.95 2.12 -0.34
CA THR A 36 12.30 3.01 -1.32
C THR A 36 11.09 2.33 -1.96
N ASP A 37 11.21 1.09 -2.40
CA ASP A 37 10.11 0.31 -2.98
C ASP A 37 9.55 -0.66 -1.96
N ILE A 38 8.24 -0.65 -1.75
CA ILE A 38 7.61 -1.45 -0.70
C ILE A 38 6.33 -2.09 -1.22
N ASN A 39 6.15 -3.37 -0.87
CA ASN A 39 4.87 -4.06 -0.92
C ASN A 39 4.38 -4.26 0.52
N LEU A 40 3.35 -3.51 0.91
CA LEU A 40 2.78 -3.55 2.25
C LEU A 40 1.47 -4.34 2.25
N ALA A 41 1.42 -5.40 3.04
CA ALA A 41 0.20 -6.17 3.28
C ALA A 41 -0.37 -5.85 4.67
N ILE A 42 -1.61 -5.35 4.71
CA ILE A 42 -2.39 -5.15 5.93
C ILE A 42 -3.32 -6.35 6.11
N ARG A 43 -3.23 -7.01 7.26
CA ARG A 43 -4.06 -8.18 7.61
C ARG A 43 -4.69 -7.99 8.97
N PHE A 44 -5.91 -8.48 9.14
CA PHE A 44 -6.56 -8.53 10.45
C PHE A 44 -5.97 -9.68 11.29
N ILE A 45 -5.86 -9.46 12.61
CA ILE A 45 -5.26 -10.41 13.56
C ILE A 45 -5.99 -11.77 13.53
N ASN A 46 -7.32 -11.72 13.43
CA ASN A 46 -8.16 -12.93 13.35
C ASN A 46 -8.43 -13.38 11.91
N GLY A 47 -7.75 -12.79 10.92
CA GLY A 47 -7.84 -13.16 9.52
C GLY A 47 -7.06 -14.43 9.19
N HIS A 48 -7.32 -15.00 8.01
CA HIS A 48 -6.61 -16.20 7.56
C HIS A 48 -5.12 -15.90 7.30
N GLN A 49 -4.22 -16.68 7.88
CA GLN A 49 -2.77 -16.38 7.86
C GLN A 49 -2.14 -16.30 6.47
N ALA A 50 -2.73 -16.97 5.46
CA ALA A 50 -2.22 -17.01 4.08
C ALA A 50 -3.16 -16.40 3.04
N ARG A 51 -4.33 -15.86 3.43
CA ARG A 51 -5.35 -15.36 2.49
C ARG A 51 -6.10 -14.16 3.06
N GLY A 52 -6.44 -13.23 2.20
CA GLY A 52 -7.13 -11.99 2.59
C GLY A 52 -6.17 -10.91 3.09
N GLY A 53 -6.74 -9.73 3.32
CA GLY A 53 -6.01 -8.49 3.59
C GLY A 53 -5.90 -7.61 2.35
N TYR A 54 -5.24 -6.48 2.53
CA TYR A 54 -5.06 -5.44 1.52
C TYR A 54 -3.58 -5.30 1.19
N LEU A 55 -3.27 -5.25 -0.11
CA LEU A 55 -1.91 -5.10 -0.59
C LEU A 55 -1.75 -3.71 -1.22
N PHE A 56 -0.72 -3.00 -0.79
CA PHE A 56 -0.34 -1.69 -1.31
C PHE A 56 1.10 -1.73 -1.80
N SER A 57 1.29 -1.38 -3.06
CA SER A 57 2.62 -1.27 -3.66
C SER A 57 2.95 0.21 -3.84
N PHE A 58 4.05 0.68 -3.28
CA PHE A 58 4.45 2.08 -3.45
C PHE A 58 5.96 2.28 -3.51
N THR A 59 6.36 3.37 -4.13
CA THR A 59 7.76 3.84 -4.19
C THR A 59 7.85 5.19 -3.49
N LYS A 60 8.78 5.33 -2.55
CA LYS A 60 9.19 6.59 -1.96
C LYS A 60 10.18 7.26 -2.92
N GLU A 61 9.76 8.34 -3.58
CA GLU A 61 10.64 9.13 -4.46
C GLU A 61 11.38 10.23 -3.69
N SER A 62 10.72 10.84 -2.72
CA SER A 62 11.27 11.90 -1.87
C SER A 62 10.81 11.72 -0.41
N GLU A 63 11.18 12.62 0.51
CA GLU A 63 10.66 12.56 1.88
C GLU A 63 9.13 12.69 1.95
N ASP A 64 8.56 13.44 1.03
CA ASP A 64 7.14 13.78 1.01
C ASP A 64 6.38 13.17 -0.18
N ASP A 65 7.04 12.48 -1.11
CA ASP A 65 6.37 11.92 -2.31
C ASP A 65 6.40 10.40 -2.34
N TYR A 66 5.21 9.82 -2.32
CA TYR A 66 4.98 8.39 -2.41
C TYR A 66 4.12 8.06 -3.63
N ILE A 67 4.66 7.26 -4.55
CA ILE A 67 3.93 6.79 -5.73
C ILE A 67 3.22 5.48 -5.40
N LEU A 68 1.88 5.48 -5.41
CA LEU A 68 1.08 4.26 -5.41
C LEU A 68 1.12 3.61 -6.78
N LYS A 69 1.38 2.30 -6.80
CA LYS A 69 1.46 1.48 -8.02
C LYS A 69 0.39 0.40 -8.04
N SER A 70 -0.03 0.01 -9.24
CA SER A 70 -0.81 -1.20 -9.47
C SER A 70 0.06 -2.44 -9.25
N ILE A 71 -0.57 -3.62 -9.25
CA ILE A 71 0.15 -4.89 -9.14
C ILE A 71 1.11 -5.14 -10.32
N ASP A 72 0.79 -4.55 -11.48
CA ASP A 72 1.61 -4.60 -12.69
C ASP A 72 2.74 -3.56 -12.68
N GLY A 73 2.82 -2.74 -11.63
CA GLY A 73 3.85 -1.73 -11.43
C GLY A 73 3.53 -0.36 -12.04
N GLU A 74 2.32 -0.17 -12.59
CA GLU A 74 1.91 1.09 -13.19
C GLU A 74 1.57 2.14 -12.13
N LYS A 75 1.95 3.40 -12.37
CA LYS A 75 1.64 4.50 -11.46
C LYS A 75 0.13 4.79 -11.45
N ILE A 76 -0.49 4.66 -10.28
CA ILE A 76 -1.89 5.02 -10.05
C ILE A 76 -1.98 6.47 -9.58
N ALA A 77 -1.23 6.83 -8.54
CA ALA A 77 -1.30 8.14 -7.89
C ALA A 77 0.01 8.50 -7.20
N THR A 78 0.16 9.78 -6.85
CA THR A 78 1.20 10.28 -5.94
C THR A 78 0.52 10.85 -4.72
N PHE A 79 1.03 10.52 -3.54
CA PHE A 79 0.53 10.96 -2.25
C PHE A 79 1.66 11.57 -1.42
N ASP A 80 1.27 12.52 -0.56
CA ASP A 80 2.08 12.83 0.61
C ASP A 80 1.96 11.72 1.67
N LEU A 81 2.86 11.75 2.65
CA LEU A 81 2.92 10.75 3.72
C LEU A 81 1.60 10.65 4.50
N GLU A 82 1.02 11.79 4.89
CA GLU A 82 -0.19 11.83 5.70
C GLU A 82 -1.39 11.26 4.92
N PHE A 83 -1.52 11.65 3.66
CA PHE A 83 -2.56 11.16 2.78
C PHE A 83 -2.42 9.67 2.49
N LEU A 84 -1.19 9.17 2.28
CA LEU A 84 -0.93 7.74 2.10
C LEU A 84 -1.35 6.93 3.33
N ILE A 85 -1.02 7.40 4.55
CA ILE A 85 -1.40 6.70 5.79
C ILE A 85 -2.93 6.69 5.95
N LYS A 86 -3.60 7.82 5.72
CA LYS A 86 -5.07 7.89 5.72
C LYS A 86 -5.67 6.94 4.69
N TYR A 87 -5.12 6.92 3.48
CA TYR A 87 -5.54 6.04 2.41
C TYR A 87 -5.43 4.56 2.80
N ILE A 88 -4.27 4.13 3.32
CA ILE A 88 -4.06 2.74 3.75
C ILE A 88 -5.05 2.35 4.85
N ASN A 89 -5.23 3.21 5.86
CA ASN A 89 -6.14 2.94 6.97
C ASN A 89 -7.60 2.87 6.52
N HIS A 90 -8.02 3.76 5.62
CA HIS A 90 -9.37 3.75 5.04
C HIS A 90 -9.61 2.53 4.16
N ALA A 91 -8.75 2.34 3.15
CA ALA A 91 -8.89 1.26 2.17
C ALA A 91 -8.81 -0.12 2.85
N SER A 92 -8.07 -0.23 3.96
CA SER A 92 -8.00 -1.47 4.73
C SER A 92 -9.14 -1.66 5.73
N GLY A 93 -10.05 -0.69 5.88
CA GLY A 93 -11.13 -0.73 6.85
C GLY A 93 -10.70 -0.57 8.32
N LEU A 94 -9.48 -0.05 8.56
CA LEU A 94 -8.96 0.20 9.91
C LEU A 94 -9.51 1.51 10.50
N LYS A 95 -9.79 2.51 9.66
CA LYS A 95 -10.38 3.78 10.06
C LYS A 95 -11.08 4.46 8.88
N PHE A 96 -12.36 4.76 9.06
CA PHE A 96 -13.11 5.50 8.04
C PHE A 96 -12.61 6.95 7.95
N ASP A 97 -12.55 7.45 6.73
CA ASP A 97 -12.17 8.82 6.38
C ASP A 97 -12.99 9.26 5.15
N PRO A 98 -13.87 10.28 5.28
CA PRO A 98 -14.76 10.68 4.20
C PRO A 98 -14.03 11.34 3.02
N ASP A 99 -12.91 12.00 3.27
CA ASP A 99 -12.14 12.67 2.21
C ASP A 99 -11.45 11.64 1.33
N ILE A 100 -10.96 10.55 1.94
CA ILE A 100 -10.41 9.42 1.20
C ILE A 100 -11.50 8.70 0.40
N LEU A 101 -12.71 8.51 0.95
CA LEU A 101 -13.82 7.90 0.20
C LEU A 101 -14.11 8.70 -1.09
N ASP A 102 -14.25 10.02 -0.97
CA ASP A 102 -14.50 10.92 -2.10
C ASP A 102 -13.37 10.83 -3.14
N TYR A 103 -12.11 10.84 -2.67
CA TYR A 103 -10.95 10.67 -3.54
C TYR A 103 -10.96 9.33 -4.29
N CYS A 104 -11.24 8.22 -3.59
CA CYS A 104 -11.31 6.89 -4.20
C CYS A 104 -12.37 6.85 -5.31
N GLN A 105 -13.55 7.41 -5.05
CA GLN A 105 -14.65 7.45 -6.02
C GLN A 105 -14.33 8.30 -7.24
N LYS A 106 -13.61 9.41 -7.08
CA LYS A 106 -13.33 10.36 -8.15
C LYS A 106 -12.03 10.11 -8.91
N VAL A 107 -11.04 9.48 -8.30
CA VAL A 107 -9.67 9.40 -8.86
C VAL A 107 -9.22 7.97 -9.04
N ILE A 108 -9.32 7.15 -7.99
CA ILE A 108 -8.79 5.78 -8.04
C ILE A 108 -9.67 4.88 -8.88
N ASN A 109 -10.99 4.89 -8.64
CA ASN A 109 -11.93 4.02 -9.37
C ASN A 109 -11.99 4.37 -10.86
N LEU A 110 -11.83 5.64 -11.22
CA LEU A 110 -11.83 6.08 -12.63
C LEU A 110 -10.52 5.78 -13.38
N LYS A 111 -9.44 5.40 -12.68
CA LYS A 111 -8.15 5.03 -13.29
C LYS A 111 -7.99 3.53 -13.53
N ASN A 112 -8.91 2.72 -13.01
CA ASN A 112 -8.94 1.28 -13.19
C ASN A 112 -9.98 0.80 -14.23
N ASP A 113 -10.68 1.75 -14.90
CA ASP A 113 -11.52 1.52 -16.08
C ASP A 113 -10.73 1.90 -17.36
#